data_AF-A0A8T3NID5-F1
#
_entry.id   AF-A0A8T3NID5-F1
#
_cell.length_a   1.000
_cell.length_b   1.000
_cell.length_c   1.000
_cell.angle_alpha   90.00
_cell.angle_beta   90.00
_cell.angle_gamma   90.00
#
_symmetry.space_group_name_H-M   'P 1'
#
loop_
_entity.id
_entity.type
_entity.pdbx_description
1 polymer ?
#
loop_
_entity_poly.entity_id
_entity_poly.type
_entity_poly.pdbx_seq_one_letter_code
_entity_poly.pdbx_strand_id
1 'polypeptide(L)'
;MPRPITRLLPLLLAIIVLAAPDAALAQRGASSPLEDFPIPNGYFFTQAAPGQNGAGYRVANEAGIPLWDEFRRHGGLITLGYPVSRRFMAGDRVAQLFQFGTLRWDPVRERAELLSFLETVRAPEIARRAELPPRSAGEADRYPWSGWWWPANNQAGGPRLFDLSGPLAKYDRLTQSLGQPDPRTMEWEEAELLFAGLRWAGHCNGWAAAALLEPEPTEPRVINGITFSVADQKGLLTSWHFADAALWAVGHEDQEMTPVDFHKTLIGWMGDQRKGMVFTFRLIGEEVWSYPAFKYELVMGPDAARPDVWHVRTVVWFVDNDVPATFVGGRPWPAPEGKVFEYSLFGDPRNPSGGEWGPHATPGGFGRPYMLWYPDPQRRNEGRQLTPPALDYAVIQRIVKSPS
;
A
#
# COMPACT_ATOMS: atom_id res chain seq x y z
N MET A 1 -39.08 -12.58 78.86
CA MET A 1 -37.81 -13.34 78.74
C MET A 1 -38.14 -14.61 77.96
N PRO A 2 -37.39 -15.09 76.95
CA PRO A 2 -36.12 -14.63 76.37
C PRO A 2 -36.16 -14.23 74.86
N ARG A 3 -35.16 -13.42 74.50
CA ARG A 3 -34.45 -13.17 73.21
C ARG A 3 -35.21 -12.87 71.88
N PRO A 4 -34.93 -11.71 71.24
CA PRO A 4 -35.35 -11.42 69.86
C PRO A 4 -34.38 -12.02 68.83
N ILE A 5 -34.93 -12.42 67.68
CA ILE A 5 -34.22 -12.99 66.53
C ILE A 5 -33.67 -11.85 65.67
N THR A 6 -32.36 -11.66 65.71
CA THR A 6 -31.62 -10.73 64.85
C THR A 6 -31.38 -11.40 63.49
N ARG A 7 -32.01 -10.89 62.42
CA ARG A 7 -31.68 -11.26 61.05
C ARG A 7 -30.43 -10.48 60.62
N LEU A 8 -29.36 -11.23 60.34
CA LEU A 8 -28.17 -10.77 59.61
C LEU A 8 -28.55 -10.48 58.15
N LEU A 9 -28.27 -9.28 57.67
CA LEU A 9 -28.13 -8.97 56.25
C LEU A 9 -26.77 -8.28 56.07
N PRO A 10 -25.84 -8.83 55.27
CA PRO A 10 -24.53 -8.24 55.08
C PRO A 10 -24.58 -7.04 54.14
N LEU A 11 -23.83 -6.02 54.53
CA LEU A 11 -23.55 -4.78 53.81
C LEU A 11 -22.85 -5.11 52.46
N LEU A 12 -23.54 -4.94 51.33
CA LEU A 12 -22.95 -5.01 49.99
C LEU A 12 -22.42 -3.61 49.63
N LEU A 13 -21.12 -3.39 49.82
CA LEU A 13 -20.40 -2.25 49.27
C LEU A 13 -20.17 -2.52 47.78
N ALA A 14 -20.91 -1.83 46.91
CA ALA A 14 -20.66 -1.83 45.48
C ALA A 14 -19.42 -0.98 45.18
N ILE A 15 -18.32 -1.63 44.79
CA ILE A 15 -17.14 -0.97 44.21
C ILE A 15 -17.51 -0.59 42.77
N ILE A 16 -17.68 0.71 42.53
CA ILE A 16 -17.77 1.28 41.19
C ILE A 16 -16.36 1.24 40.60
N VAL A 17 -16.09 0.26 39.74
CA VAL A 17 -14.92 0.30 38.86
C VAL A 17 -15.29 1.18 37.67
N LEU A 18 -14.76 2.41 37.64
CA LEU A 18 -14.72 3.19 36.41
C LEU A 18 -13.80 2.45 35.42
N ALA A 19 -14.39 1.71 34.48
CA ALA A 19 -13.68 1.25 33.30
C ALA A 19 -13.51 2.45 32.36
N ALA A 20 -12.31 3.04 32.34
CA ALA A 20 -11.91 3.88 31.22
C ALA A 20 -11.82 3.00 29.96
N PRO A 21 -12.31 3.45 28.80
CA PRO A 21 -12.05 2.74 27.56
C PRO A 21 -10.56 2.86 27.26
N ASP A 22 -9.86 1.72 27.22
CA ASP A 22 -8.49 1.64 26.74
C ASP A 22 -8.44 2.21 25.32
N ALA A 23 -7.82 3.38 25.22
CA ALA A 23 -7.39 3.97 23.98
C ALA A 23 -6.27 3.11 23.40
N ALA A 24 -6.63 2.00 22.75
CA ALA A 24 -5.76 1.33 21.78
C ALA A 24 -5.77 2.14 20.47
N LEU A 25 -5.37 3.41 20.56
CA LEU A 25 -5.05 4.25 19.43
C LEU A 25 -3.54 4.19 19.22
N ALA A 26 -3.16 3.63 18.08
CA ALA A 26 -1.99 4.05 17.32
C ALA A 26 -0.64 4.00 18.06
N GLN A 27 0.00 2.84 18.08
CA GLN A 27 1.46 2.81 17.89
C GLN A 27 1.76 3.24 16.44
N ARG A 28 1.69 4.55 16.20
CA ARG A 28 2.22 5.20 15.00
C ARG A 28 3.74 5.12 15.06
N GLY A 29 4.32 4.40 14.09
CA GLY A 29 5.64 4.66 13.51
C GLY A 29 6.78 4.95 14.48
N ALA A 30 7.13 4.01 15.35
CA ALA A 30 8.51 3.91 15.79
C ALA A 30 9.26 3.16 14.69
N SER A 31 10.24 3.79 14.05
CA SER A 31 11.22 3.09 13.21
C SER A 31 11.71 1.86 13.98
N SER A 32 11.49 0.66 13.45
CA SER A 32 12.15 -0.53 14.00
C SER A 32 13.64 -0.22 14.18
N PRO A 33 14.29 -0.75 15.23
CA PRO A 33 15.73 -0.68 15.36
C PRO A 33 16.39 -1.05 14.02
N LEU A 34 17.56 -0.49 13.74
CA LEU A 34 18.37 -0.86 12.58
C LEU A 34 18.73 -2.35 12.68
N GLU A 35 17.85 -3.19 12.15
CA GLU A 35 17.99 -4.63 12.05
C GLU A 35 18.57 -4.95 10.69
N ASP A 36 19.54 -5.86 10.70
CA ASP A 36 20.05 -6.46 9.47
C ASP A 36 18.93 -7.28 8.80
N PHE A 37 18.94 -7.33 7.47
CA PHE A 37 17.82 -7.90 6.73
C PHE A 37 18.24 -8.67 5.49
N PRO A 38 17.48 -9.70 5.08
CA PRO A 38 17.73 -10.41 3.84
C PRO A 38 17.46 -9.51 2.63
N ILE A 39 18.31 -9.66 1.62
CA ILE A 39 18.10 -9.07 0.29
C ILE A 39 18.09 -10.21 -0.73
N PRO A 40 17.51 -10.02 -1.93
CA PRO A 40 17.72 -10.95 -3.02
C PRO A 40 19.19 -11.30 -3.19
N ASN A 41 19.48 -12.60 -3.22
CA ASN A 41 20.83 -13.18 -3.31
C ASN A 41 21.82 -12.74 -2.22
N GLY A 42 21.38 -12.29 -1.04
CA GLY A 42 22.31 -11.88 0.00
C GLY A 42 21.70 -11.44 1.33
N TYR A 43 22.50 -10.68 2.07
CA TYR A 43 22.10 -10.09 3.34
C TYR A 43 22.70 -8.68 3.48
N PHE A 44 21.96 -7.76 4.10
CA PHE A 44 22.38 -6.39 4.34
C PHE A 44 22.60 -6.14 5.83
N PHE A 45 23.82 -5.75 6.19
CA PHE A 45 24.25 -5.55 7.58
C PHE A 45 24.28 -4.06 7.92
N THR A 46 23.21 -3.57 8.54
CA THR A 46 23.08 -2.19 9.06
C THR A 46 23.93 -1.97 10.31
N GLN A 47 24.09 -3.01 11.14
CA GLN A 47 24.88 -2.96 12.38
C GLN A 47 26.38 -2.75 12.13
N ALA A 48 26.82 -2.98 10.89
CA ALA A 48 28.18 -2.72 10.44
C ALA A 48 28.50 -1.22 10.25
N ALA A 49 27.50 -0.35 10.25
CA ALA A 49 27.66 1.11 10.13
C ALA A 49 26.71 1.84 11.11
N PRO A 50 26.89 1.66 12.44
CA PRO A 50 25.97 2.19 13.43
C PRO A 50 25.90 3.73 13.37
N GLY A 51 24.69 4.28 13.52
CA GLY A 51 24.45 5.72 13.49
C GLY A 51 24.41 6.37 12.11
N GLN A 52 24.49 5.59 11.02
CA GLN A 52 24.49 6.11 9.64
C GLN A 52 23.13 5.98 8.95
N ASN A 53 22.02 6.29 9.64
CA ASN A 53 20.66 6.26 9.08
C ASN A 53 20.30 4.94 8.37
N GLY A 54 20.73 3.81 8.95
CA GLY A 54 20.50 2.48 8.38
C GLY A 54 21.33 2.13 7.16
N ALA A 55 22.33 2.95 6.82
CA ALA A 55 23.39 2.52 5.94
C ALA A 55 24.13 1.30 6.50
N GLY A 56 24.81 0.57 5.63
CA GLY A 56 25.45 -0.68 5.99
C GLY A 56 26.28 -1.26 4.87
N TYR A 57 26.56 -2.55 4.94
CA TYR A 57 27.24 -3.27 3.87
C TYR A 57 26.46 -4.52 3.49
N ARG A 58 26.30 -4.75 2.19
CA ARG A 58 25.76 -6.00 1.67
C ARG A 58 26.84 -7.06 1.59
N VAL A 59 26.48 -8.30 1.88
CA VAL A 59 27.20 -9.50 1.45
C VAL A 59 26.23 -10.28 0.59
N ALA A 60 26.49 -10.33 -0.72
CA ALA A 60 25.59 -10.93 -1.70
C ALA A 60 26.34 -11.91 -2.60
N ASN A 61 25.60 -12.73 -3.35
CA ASN A 61 26.04 -13.35 -4.58
C ASN A 61 25.71 -12.36 -5.71
N GLU A 62 26.71 -11.98 -6.50
CA GLU A 62 26.59 -10.89 -7.47
C GLU A 62 27.68 -11.06 -8.54
N ALA A 63 27.35 -10.80 -9.80
CA ALA A 63 28.29 -10.81 -10.92
C ALA A 63 29.10 -12.12 -11.07
N GLY A 64 28.45 -13.28 -10.86
CA GLY A 64 29.05 -14.61 -10.94
C GLY A 64 29.91 -14.98 -9.73
N ILE A 65 29.96 -14.15 -8.68
CA ILE A 65 30.79 -14.38 -7.51
C ILE A 65 29.91 -14.61 -6.28
N PRO A 66 29.90 -15.83 -5.70
CA PRO A 66 29.02 -16.23 -4.62
C PRO A 66 29.58 -15.90 -3.21
N LEU A 67 29.94 -14.63 -2.94
CA LEU A 67 30.53 -14.27 -1.64
C LEU A 67 29.58 -14.46 -0.45
N TRP A 68 28.25 -14.41 -0.66
CA TRP A 68 27.30 -14.70 0.41
C TRP A 68 27.31 -16.16 0.81
N ASP A 69 27.34 -17.06 -0.17
CA ASP A 69 27.44 -18.50 0.11
C ASP A 69 28.78 -18.83 0.78
N GLU A 70 29.87 -18.22 0.32
CA GLU A 70 31.18 -18.41 0.92
C GLU A 70 31.29 -17.83 2.34
N PHE A 71 30.68 -16.67 2.60
CA PHE A 71 30.57 -16.10 3.95
C PHE A 71 29.88 -17.09 4.89
N ARG A 72 28.75 -17.67 4.46
CA ARG A 72 28.05 -18.69 5.25
C ARG A 72 28.88 -19.96 5.43
N ARG A 73 29.55 -20.43 4.37
CA ARG A 73 30.41 -21.62 4.38
C ARG A 73 31.57 -21.50 5.38
N HIS A 74 32.11 -20.31 5.55
CA HIS A 74 33.21 -20.01 6.48
C HIS A 74 32.71 -19.69 7.91
N GLY A 75 31.42 -19.86 8.22
CA GLY A 75 30.87 -19.67 9.56
C GLY A 75 30.26 -18.29 9.83
N GLY A 76 30.12 -17.45 8.80
CA GLY A 76 29.42 -16.18 8.85
C GLY A 76 29.95 -15.22 9.91
N LEU A 77 29.04 -14.53 10.61
CA LEU A 77 29.38 -13.52 11.63
C LEU A 77 30.28 -14.07 12.75
N ILE A 78 30.17 -15.34 13.10
CA ILE A 78 30.96 -15.95 14.19
C ILE A 78 32.45 -15.97 13.83
N THR A 79 32.78 -16.28 12.58
CA THR A 79 34.18 -16.40 12.13
C THR A 79 34.72 -15.09 11.57
N LEU A 80 33.94 -14.42 10.72
CA LEU A 80 34.38 -13.26 9.95
C LEU A 80 34.05 -11.92 10.64
N GLY A 81 33.05 -11.91 11.53
CA GLY A 81 32.46 -10.68 12.04
C GLY A 81 31.66 -9.94 10.97
N TYR A 82 31.30 -8.68 11.26
CA TYR A 82 30.55 -7.85 10.33
C TYR A 82 31.41 -7.46 9.12
N PRO A 83 30.79 -7.30 7.92
CA PRO A 83 31.47 -6.67 6.80
C PRO A 83 31.87 -5.23 7.16
N VAL A 84 33.07 -4.80 6.79
CA VAL A 84 33.56 -3.42 7.00
C VAL A 84 33.94 -2.75 5.69
N SER A 85 33.64 -3.40 4.57
CA SER A 85 33.74 -2.83 3.23
C SER A 85 32.68 -3.40 2.30
N ARG A 86 32.44 -2.66 1.23
CA ARG A 86 31.88 -3.15 -0.04
C ARG A 86 32.89 -4.07 -0.73
N ARG A 87 32.46 -4.77 -1.77
CA ARG A 87 33.37 -5.50 -2.66
C ARG A 87 34.37 -4.54 -3.31
N PHE A 88 35.62 -4.97 -3.47
CA PHE A 88 36.67 -4.21 -4.13
C PHE A 88 37.65 -5.12 -4.87
N MET A 89 38.41 -4.56 -5.81
CA MET A 89 39.51 -5.27 -6.47
C MET A 89 40.75 -5.24 -5.59
N ALA A 90 41.18 -6.41 -5.14
CA ALA A 90 42.44 -6.67 -4.45
C ALA A 90 43.45 -7.26 -5.45
N GLY A 91 44.14 -6.39 -6.19
CA GLY A 91 44.88 -6.80 -7.38
C GLY A 91 43.92 -7.17 -8.50
N ASP A 92 44.01 -8.39 -9.00
CA ASP A 92 43.17 -8.96 -10.06
C ASP A 92 41.97 -9.77 -9.54
N ARG A 93 41.81 -9.86 -8.21
CA ARG A 93 40.76 -10.65 -7.56
C ARG A 93 39.76 -9.76 -6.81
N VAL A 94 38.49 -10.11 -6.87
CA VAL A 94 37.45 -9.49 -6.05
C VAL A 94 37.61 -9.94 -4.60
N ALA A 95 37.53 -8.99 -3.67
CA ALA A 95 37.57 -9.25 -2.25
C ALA A 95 36.53 -8.42 -1.49
N GLN A 96 36.19 -8.87 -0.29
CA GLN A 96 35.40 -8.11 0.67
C GLN A 96 36.00 -8.26 2.07
N LEU A 97 36.12 -7.13 2.77
CA LEU A 97 36.73 -7.06 4.09
C LEU A 97 35.67 -7.20 5.18
N PHE A 98 36.02 -7.99 6.20
CA PHE A 98 35.25 -8.20 7.42
C PHE A 98 36.10 -7.87 8.64
N GLN A 99 35.49 -7.77 9.82
CA GLN A 99 36.20 -7.42 11.06
C GLN A 99 37.38 -8.35 11.38
N PHE A 100 37.25 -9.65 11.09
CA PHE A 100 38.24 -10.67 11.47
C PHE A 100 38.91 -11.37 10.29
N GLY A 101 38.70 -10.90 9.06
CA GLY A 101 39.35 -11.47 7.89
C GLY A 101 38.85 -10.89 6.57
N THR A 102 39.38 -11.41 5.46
CA THR A 102 38.99 -11.01 4.10
C THR A 102 38.55 -12.25 3.32
N LEU A 103 37.41 -12.19 2.66
CA LEU A 103 37.07 -13.17 1.63
C LEU A 103 37.59 -12.66 0.28
N ARG A 104 38.45 -13.43 -0.37
CA ARG A 104 38.98 -13.13 -1.70
C ARG A 104 38.59 -14.24 -2.68
N TRP A 105 37.93 -13.89 -3.76
CA TRP A 105 37.49 -14.83 -4.78
C TRP A 105 38.66 -15.36 -5.60
N ASP A 106 38.77 -16.68 -5.73
CA ASP A 106 39.63 -17.37 -6.68
C ASP A 106 38.77 -17.87 -7.86
N PRO A 107 38.87 -17.24 -9.04
CA PRO A 107 38.05 -17.62 -10.20
C PRO A 107 38.45 -18.97 -10.81
N VAL A 108 39.67 -19.46 -10.55
CA VAL A 108 40.13 -20.76 -11.09
C VAL A 108 39.55 -21.91 -10.27
N ARG A 109 39.46 -21.73 -8.95
CA ARG A 109 38.91 -22.73 -8.03
C ARG A 109 37.41 -22.59 -7.80
N GLU A 110 36.82 -21.51 -8.29
CA GLU A 110 35.44 -21.11 -8.03
C GLU A 110 35.11 -21.12 -6.53
N ARG A 111 36.04 -20.57 -5.72
CA ARG A 111 35.91 -20.52 -4.24
C ARG A 111 36.51 -19.24 -3.68
N ALA A 112 36.02 -18.82 -2.51
CA ALA A 112 36.65 -17.75 -1.76
C ALA A 112 37.68 -18.31 -0.78
N GLU A 113 38.89 -17.77 -0.87
CA GLU A 113 39.95 -17.93 0.11
C GLU A 113 39.66 -17.01 1.30
N LEU A 114 39.75 -17.56 2.52
CA LEU A 114 39.72 -16.78 3.75
C LEU A 114 41.14 -16.34 4.10
N LEU A 115 41.42 -15.05 3.99
CA LEU A 115 42.68 -14.46 4.41
C LEU A 115 42.59 -14.03 5.87
N SER A 116 43.64 -14.34 6.63
CA SER A 116 43.74 -13.93 8.04
C SER A 116 43.90 -12.41 8.18
N PHE A 117 43.75 -11.90 9.40
CA PHE A 117 43.98 -10.49 9.71
C PHE A 117 45.38 -10.00 9.29
N LEU A 118 46.42 -10.86 9.38
CA LEU A 118 47.79 -10.52 9.01
C LEU A 118 48.00 -10.42 7.49
N GLU A 119 47.17 -11.12 6.71
CA GLU A 119 47.21 -11.18 5.25
C GLU A 119 46.14 -10.29 4.61
N THR A 120 45.42 -9.54 5.45
CA THR A 120 44.28 -8.73 5.04
C THR A 120 44.70 -7.62 4.09
N VAL A 121 44.00 -7.55 2.96
CA VAL A 121 44.23 -6.51 1.95
C VAL A 121 43.58 -5.21 2.42
N ARG A 122 44.31 -4.10 2.33
CA ARG A 122 43.75 -2.78 2.66
C ARG A 122 42.65 -2.43 1.65
N ALA A 123 41.40 -2.45 2.10
CA ALA A 123 40.28 -1.93 1.31
C ALA A 123 40.49 -0.44 0.99
N PRO A 124 40.25 0.00 -0.25
CA PRO A 124 40.32 1.41 -0.61
C PRO A 124 39.23 2.20 0.12
N GLU A 125 39.45 3.50 0.33
CA GLU A 125 38.54 4.34 1.12
C GLU A 125 37.11 4.32 0.57
N ILE A 126 36.97 4.29 -0.75
CA ILE A 126 35.65 4.21 -1.40
C ILE A 126 34.91 2.92 -1.02
N ALA A 127 35.59 1.79 -0.85
CA ALA A 127 34.98 0.53 -0.45
C ALA A 127 34.55 0.54 1.03
N ARG A 128 35.15 1.39 1.87
CA ARG A 128 34.79 1.56 3.28
C ARG A 128 33.65 2.56 3.51
N ARG A 129 33.07 3.10 2.44
CA ARG A 129 31.84 3.89 2.56
C ARG A 129 30.65 2.94 2.62
N ALA A 130 29.87 3.05 3.69
CA ALA A 130 28.62 2.34 3.85
C ALA A 130 27.65 2.70 2.71
N GLU A 131 26.84 1.73 2.33
CA GLU A 131 25.83 1.87 1.29
C GLU A 131 24.51 2.31 1.90
N LEU A 132 23.75 3.13 1.17
CA LEU A 132 22.35 3.34 1.50
C LEU A 132 21.61 2.00 1.47
N PRO A 133 20.67 1.77 2.39
CA PRO A 133 19.97 0.50 2.49
C PRO A 133 19.25 0.18 1.17
N PRO A 134 19.37 -1.05 0.63
CA PRO A 134 18.67 -1.47 -0.59
C PRO A 134 17.23 -1.87 -0.24
N ARG A 135 16.52 -0.98 0.44
CA ARG A 135 15.10 -1.09 0.75
C ARG A 135 14.48 0.30 0.75
N SER A 136 13.19 0.36 0.47
CA SER A 136 12.39 1.58 0.61
C SER A 136 11.04 1.22 1.20
N ALA A 137 10.44 2.14 1.93
CA ALA A 137 9.10 2.00 2.45
C ALA A 137 8.42 3.35 2.46
N GLY A 138 7.10 3.35 2.33
CA GLY A 138 6.29 4.56 2.35
C GLY A 138 4.88 4.25 2.79
N GLU A 139 4.27 5.22 3.46
CA GLU A 139 2.89 5.17 3.90
C GLU A 139 2.25 6.53 3.66
N ALA A 140 1.04 6.50 3.11
CA ALA A 140 0.24 7.68 2.87
C ALA A 140 -0.14 8.37 4.18
N ASP A 141 -0.19 9.70 4.19
CA ASP A 141 -0.61 10.47 5.36
C ASP A 141 -2.07 10.23 5.75
N ARG A 142 -2.91 9.90 4.77
CA ARG A 142 -4.28 9.45 4.99
C ARG A 142 -4.38 7.97 4.70
N TYR A 143 -4.89 7.25 5.70
CA TYR A 143 -5.32 5.88 5.55
C TYR A 143 -6.70 5.86 4.86
N PRO A 144 -6.83 5.29 3.65
CA PRO A 144 -8.11 5.24 2.94
C PRO A 144 -9.08 4.29 3.65
N TRP A 145 -10.38 4.52 3.46
CA TRP A 145 -11.41 3.67 4.05
C TRP A 145 -11.82 2.53 3.11
N SER A 146 -12.08 1.36 3.69
CA SER A 146 -12.69 0.24 2.95
C SER A 146 -14.13 0.57 2.62
N GLY A 147 -14.61 0.00 1.52
CA GLY A 147 -15.95 0.28 1.08
C GLY A 147 -16.54 -0.81 0.21
N TRP A 148 -17.52 -0.38 -0.55
CA TRP A 148 -18.24 -1.18 -1.53
C TRP A 148 -17.89 -0.60 -2.92
N TRP A 149 -18.20 -1.28 -4.01
CA TRP A 149 -18.04 -0.67 -5.34
C TRP A 149 -19.35 -0.09 -5.88
N TRP A 150 -20.46 -0.18 -5.14
CA TRP A 150 -21.80 0.25 -5.57
C TRP A 150 -22.14 -0.28 -6.98
N PRO A 151 -22.54 -1.56 -7.08
CA PRO A 151 -22.81 -2.22 -8.35
C PRO A 151 -23.76 -1.41 -9.23
N ALA A 152 -23.38 -1.28 -10.48
CA ALA A 152 -24.14 -0.65 -11.54
C ALA A 152 -24.98 -1.69 -12.30
N ASN A 153 -25.50 -2.69 -11.59
CA ASN A 153 -26.24 -3.81 -12.17
C ASN A 153 -27.24 -4.40 -11.16
N ASN A 154 -28.20 -5.18 -11.67
CA ASN A 154 -29.24 -5.82 -10.85
C ASN A 154 -28.90 -7.25 -10.42
N GLN A 155 -27.67 -7.72 -10.64
CA GLN A 155 -27.26 -9.10 -10.40
C GLN A 155 -26.46 -9.24 -9.11
N ALA A 156 -25.62 -8.26 -8.79
CA ALA A 156 -24.90 -8.19 -7.52
C ALA A 156 -25.88 -7.87 -6.38
N GLY A 157 -25.70 -8.55 -5.25
CA GLY A 157 -26.39 -8.20 -4.01
C GLY A 157 -25.84 -6.91 -3.39
N GLY A 158 -26.44 -6.45 -2.29
CA GLY A 158 -25.99 -5.25 -1.57
C GLY A 158 -26.58 -3.95 -2.12
N PRO A 159 -26.20 -2.80 -1.51
CA PRO A 159 -26.77 -1.50 -1.86
C PRO A 159 -26.23 -0.97 -3.18
N ARG A 160 -27.10 -0.27 -3.93
CA ARG A 160 -26.79 0.41 -5.19
C ARG A 160 -27.14 1.89 -5.11
N LEU A 161 -26.53 2.69 -5.97
CA LEU A 161 -26.78 4.15 -5.99
C LEU A 161 -28.22 4.49 -6.37
N PHE A 162 -28.80 3.71 -7.30
CA PHE A 162 -30.13 3.91 -7.87
C PHE A 162 -31.26 3.15 -7.14
N ASP A 163 -31.01 2.51 -6.00
CA ASP A 163 -32.10 1.88 -5.24
C ASP A 163 -33.08 2.96 -4.72
N LEU A 164 -34.39 2.66 -4.69
CA LEU A 164 -35.45 3.58 -4.21
C LEU A 164 -35.25 4.10 -2.77
N SER A 165 -34.51 3.33 -1.96
CA SER A 165 -34.14 3.72 -0.59
C SER A 165 -32.65 3.99 -0.44
N GLY A 166 -31.93 4.07 -1.55
CA GLY A 166 -30.49 4.24 -1.63
C GLY A 166 -30.02 5.70 -1.56
N PRO A 167 -28.73 5.92 -1.80
CA PRO A 167 -28.06 7.21 -1.60
C PRO A 167 -28.67 8.33 -2.44
N LEU A 168 -28.85 8.11 -3.75
CA LEU A 168 -29.34 9.14 -4.67
C LEU A 168 -30.83 9.45 -4.48
N ALA A 169 -31.65 8.44 -4.18
CA ALA A 169 -33.06 8.65 -3.85
C ALA A 169 -33.24 9.50 -2.56
N LYS A 170 -32.33 9.37 -1.60
CA LYS A 170 -32.30 10.22 -0.40
C LYS A 170 -31.82 11.63 -0.71
N TYR A 171 -30.83 11.76 -1.59
CA TYR A 171 -30.36 13.06 -2.07
C TYR A 171 -31.46 13.83 -2.81
N ASP A 172 -32.20 13.17 -3.70
CA ASP A 172 -33.31 13.77 -4.44
C ASP A 172 -34.38 14.31 -3.48
N ARG A 173 -34.76 13.50 -2.48
CA ARG A 173 -35.71 13.92 -1.42
C ARG A 173 -35.18 15.08 -0.58
N LEU A 174 -33.89 15.08 -0.24
CA LEU A 174 -33.30 16.19 0.52
C LEU A 174 -33.35 17.48 -0.28
N THR A 175 -32.98 17.42 -1.56
CA THR A 175 -33.01 18.57 -2.47
C THR A 175 -34.42 19.15 -2.58
N GLN A 176 -35.44 18.29 -2.76
CA GLN A 176 -36.84 18.71 -2.73
C GLN A 176 -37.26 19.32 -1.38
N SER A 177 -36.82 18.76 -0.25
CA SER A 177 -37.10 19.31 1.09
C SER A 177 -36.48 20.70 1.31
N LEU A 178 -35.46 21.06 0.53
CA LEU A 178 -34.82 22.39 0.53
C LEU A 178 -35.52 23.37 -0.43
N GLY A 179 -36.67 22.97 -1.01
CA GLY A 179 -37.46 23.81 -1.93
C GLY A 179 -36.91 23.85 -3.36
N GLN A 180 -35.94 22.99 -3.70
CA GLN A 180 -35.44 22.87 -5.06
C GLN A 180 -36.32 21.90 -5.88
N PRO A 181 -36.32 22.00 -7.23
CA PRO A 181 -36.92 20.99 -8.08
C PRO A 181 -36.30 19.61 -7.84
N ASP A 182 -37.03 18.54 -8.19
CA ASP A 182 -36.48 17.19 -8.14
C ASP A 182 -35.26 17.08 -9.09
N PRO A 183 -34.05 16.82 -8.57
CA PRO A 183 -32.85 16.76 -9.39
C PRO A 183 -32.75 15.43 -10.17
N ARG A 184 -33.61 14.45 -9.90
CA ARG A 184 -33.70 13.15 -10.60
C ARG A 184 -32.35 12.42 -10.70
N THR A 185 -31.52 12.51 -9.65
CA THR A 185 -30.18 11.92 -9.69
C THR A 185 -30.21 10.39 -9.68
N MET A 186 -31.16 9.80 -8.93
CA MET A 186 -31.37 8.35 -8.90
C MET A 186 -31.81 7.82 -10.27
N GLU A 187 -32.75 8.51 -10.91
CA GLU A 187 -33.26 8.11 -12.23
C GLU A 187 -32.19 8.25 -13.32
N TRP A 188 -31.40 9.33 -13.29
CA TRP A 188 -30.27 9.50 -14.20
C TRP A 188 -29.24 8.37 -14.05
N GLU A 189 -28.91 8.00 -12.81
CA GLU A 189 -27.98 6.91 -12.51
C GLU A 189 -28.47 5.57 -13.09
N GLU A 190 -29.75 5.26 -12.89
CA GLU A 190 -30.38 4.06 -13.47
C GLU A 190 -30.38 4.09 -15.00
N ALA A 191 -30.63 5.25 -15.61
CA ALA A 191 -30.73 5.38 -17.06
C ALA A 191 -29.36 5.31 -17.77
N GLU A 192 -28.34 5.97 -17.22
CA GLU A 192 -27.07 6.20 -17.91
C GLU A 192 -25.96 5.23 -17.49
N LEU A 193 -26.04 4.71 -16.27
CA LEU A 193 -24.97 3.89 -15.68
C LEU A 193 -25.39 2.46 -15.37
N LEU A 194 -26.64 2.04 -15.57
CA LEU A 194 -27.02 0.63 -15.40
C LEU A 194 -26.49 -0.26 -16.55
N PHE A 195 -25.58 -1.17 -16.22
CA PHE A 195 -25.03 -2.16 -17.15
C PHE A 195 -25.70 -3.53 -16.95
N ALA A 196 -26.80 -3.75 -17.65
CA ALA A 196 -27.48 -5.04 -17.66
C ALA A 196 -26.56 -6.14 -18.25
N GLY A 197 -26.14 -7.09 -17.40
CA GLY A 197 -25.36 -8.26 -17.81
C GLY A 197 -23.89 -8.26 -17.40
N LEU A 198 -23.36 -7.16 -16.86
CA LEU A 198 -21.99 -7.08 -16.35
C LEU A 198 -22.00 -7.11 -14.81
N ARG A 199 -21.78 -8.28 -14.21
CA ARG A 199 -21.83 -8.48 -12.74
C ARG A 199 -20.84 -7.62 -11.95
N TRP A 200 -19.70 -7.32 -12.55
CA TRP A 200 -18.60 -6.54 -11.97
C TRP A 200 -18.78 -5.02 -12.12
N ALA A 201 -19.64 -4.59 -13.05
CA ALA A 201 -19.81 -3.17 -13.36
C ALA A 201 -20.28 -2.39 -12.13
N GLY A 202 -19.67 -1.23 -11.90
CA GLY A 202 -19.96 -0.34 -10.79
C GLY A 202 -18.90 0.75 -10.66
N HIS A 203 -18.83 1.33 -9.48
CA HIS A 203 -18.14 2.58 -9.20
C HIS A 203 -16.83 2.36 -8.43
N CYS A 204 -16.09 1.29 -8.72
CA CYS A 204 -14.87 0.97 -7.97
C CYS A 204 -13.81 2.08 -8.05
N ASN A 205 -13.66 2.76 -9.20
CA ASN A 205 -12.77 3.92 -9.35
C ASN A 205 -13.28 5.15 -8.58
N GLY A 206 -14.59 5.40 -8.58
CA GLY A 206 -15.20 6.48 -7.80
C GLY A 206 -15.03 6.26 -6.30
N TRP A 207 -15.23 5.02 -5.84
CA TRP A 207 -14.96 4.62 -4.46
C TRP A 207 -13.47 4.79 -4.12
N ALA A 208 -12.56 4.27 -4.96
CA ALA A 208 -11.13 4.36 -4.70
C ALA A 208 -10.65 5.82 -4.61
N ALA A 209 -11.16 6.70 -5.47
CA ALA A 209 -10.89 8.13 -5.42
C ALA A 209 -11.45 8.77 -4.15
N ALA A 210 -12.72 8.52 -3.82
CA ALA A 210 -13.36 9.03 -2.60
C ALA A 210 -12.60 8.59 -1.34
N ALA A 211 -12.16 7.33 -1.29
CA ALA A 211 -11.40 6.77 -0.17
C ALA A 211 -10.05 7.48 0.07
N LEU A 212 -9.42 7.99 -0.99
CA LEU A 212 -8.19 8.79 -0.88
C LEU A 212 -8.48 10.26 -0.52
N LEU A 213 -9.56 10.83 -1.07
CA LEU A 213 -9.81 12.27 -1.03
C LEU A 213 -10.70 12.74 0.13
N GLU A 214 -11.52 11.85 0.69
CA GLU A 214 -12.53 12.23 1.67
C GLU A 214 -12.24 11.64 3.06
N PRO A 215 -12.52 12.39 4.14
CA PRO A 215 -12.67 11.80 5.46
C PRO A 215 -13.74 10.70 5.43
N GLU A 216 -13.54 9.64 6.19
CA GLU A 216 -14.51 8.56 6.25
C GLU A 216 -15.79 8.99 6.98
N PRO A 217 -16.99 8.79 6.39
CA PRO A 217 -18.24 8.82 7.14
C PRO A 217 -18.30 7.68 8.16
N THR A 218 -18.48 7.99 9.45
CA THR A 218 -18.39 7.00 10.54
C THR A 218 -19.71 6.77 11.29
N GLU A 219 -20.70 7.64 11.11
CA GLU A 219 -22.01 7.53 11.77
C GLU A 219 -23.16 7.97 10.85
N PRO A 220 -24.39 7.45 11.02
CA PRO A 220 -25.57 7.95 10.32
C PRO A 220 -25.86 9.42 10.63
N ARG A 221 -26.44 10.13 9.66
CA ARG A 221 -26.82 11.54 9.75
C ARG A 221 -28.29 11.73 9.44
N VAL A 222 -28.96 12.61 10.19
CA VAL A 222 -30.35 13.00 9.92
C VAL A 222 -30.39 14.46 9.50
N ILE A 223 -30.94 14.74 8.32
CA ILE A 223 -31.07 16.10 7.77
C ILE A 223 -32.47 16.24 7.21
N ASN A 224 -33.21 17.26 7.65
CA ASN A 224 -34.61 17.49 7.26
C ASN A 224 -35.50 16.22 7.41
N GLY A 225 -35.27 15.44 8.47
CA GLY A 225 -36.00 14.20 8.73
C GLY A 225 -35.58 13.00 7.86
N ILE A 226 -34.61 13.16 6.96
CA ILE A 226 -34.07 12.09 6.11
C ILE A 226 -32.82 11.51 6.77
N THR A 227 -32.81 10.18 6.97
CA THR A 227 -31.67 9.47 7.54
C THR A 227 -30.74 8.95 6.44
N PHE A 228 -29.52 9.47 6.40
CA PHE A 228 -28.40 8.99 5.61
C PHE A 228 -27.52 8.08 6.46
N SER A 229 -27.52 6.79 6.18
CA SER A 229 -26.59 5.83 6.80
C SER A 229 -25.14 6.11 6.37
N VAL A 230 -24.19 5.43 6.99
CA VAL A 230 -22.77 5.44 6.54
C VAL A 230 -22.67 5.00 5.08
N ALA A 231 -23.43 3.98 4.67
CA ALA A 231 -23.45 3.49 3.29
C ALA A 231 -24.01 4.54 2.31
N ASP A 232 -25.01 5.32 2.72
CA ASP A 232 -25.55 6.40 1.89
C ASP A 232 -24.52 7.52 1.70
N GLN A 233 -23.87 7.93 2.78
CA GLN A 233 -22.83 8.96 2.76
C GLN A 233 -21.65 8.56 1.87
N LYS A 234 -21.12 7.34 2.05
CA LYS A 234 -20.05 6.80 1.19
C LYS A 234 -20.51 6.65 -0.26
N GLY A 235 -21.76 6.25 -0.50
CA GLY A 235 -22.32 6.13 -1.85
C GLY A 235 -22.39 7.46 -2.60
N LEU A 236 -22.81 8.54 -1.91
CA LEU A 236 -22.84 9.88 -2.52
C LEU A 236 -21.44 10.39 -2.88
N LEU A 237 -20.45 10.16 -2.01
CA LEU A 237 -19.05 10.49 -2.32
C LEU A 237 -18.54 9.66 -3.50
N THR A 238 -18.81 8.35 -3.52
CA THR A 238 -18.46 7.47 -4.63
C THR A 238 -19.05 7.94 -5.96
N SER A 239 -20.34 8.29 -6.00
CA SER A 239 -21.01 8.81 -7.20
C SER A 239 -20.36 10.11 -7.67
N TRP A 240 -20.08 11.03 -6.74
CA TRP A 240 -19.42 12.28 -7.06
C TRP A 240 -18.01 12.05 -7.64
N HIS A 241 -17.18 11.25 -6.97
CA HIS A 241 -15.78 11.02 -7.37
C HIS A 241 -15.62 10.08 -8.58
N PHE A 242 -16.69 9.44 -9.06
CA PHE A 242 -16.66 8.61 -10.27
C PHE A 242 -16.27 9.41 -11.52
N ALA A 243 -16.51 10.73 -11.51
CA ALA A 243 -16.17 11.62 -12.60
C ALA A 243 -14.86 12.42 -12.39
N ASP A 244 -14.07 12.12 -11.36
CA ASP A 244 -12.80 12.82 -11.15
C ASP A 244 -11.80 12.55 -12.27
N ALA A 245 -11.13 13.61 -12.72
CA ALA A 245 -10.00 13.47 -13.64
C ALA A 245 -8.77 12.94 -12.90
N ALA A 246 -7.84 12.34 -13.63
CA ALA A 246 -6.53 12.02 -13.06
C ALA A 246 -5.67 13.30 -13.01
N LEU A 247 -5.13 13.63 -11.83
CA LEU A 247 -4.08 14.65 -11.69
C LEU A 247 -2.83 14.21 -12.48
N TRP A 248 -2.54 12.92 -12.40
CA TRP A 248 -1.58 12.20 -13.20
C TRP A 248 -1.99 10.73 -13.26
N ALA A 249 -1.57 10.05 -14.33
CA ALA A 249 -1.67 8.61 -14.48
C ALA A 249 -0.40 8.09 -15.14
N VAL A 250 -0.04 6.84 -14.81
CA VAL A 250 1.06 6.11 -15.43
C VAL A 250 0.55 4.72 -15.83
N GLY A 251 0.91 4.27 -17.03
CA GLY A 251 0.28 3.13 -17.69
C GLY A 251 -1.00 3.53 -18.44
N HIS A 252 -1.48 2.66 -19.33
CA HIS A 252 -2.69 2.88 -20.12
C HIS A 252 -3.41 1.57 -20.40
N GLU A 253 -4.65 1.63 -20.89
CA GLU A 253 -5.37 0.42 -21.31
C GLU A 253 -4.62 -0.35 -22.40
N ASP A 254 -3.99 0.35 -23.34
CA ASP A 254 -3.29 -0.22 -24.49
C ASP A 254 -1.81 -0.55 -24.23
N GLN A 255 -1.26 -0.08 -23.12
CA GLN A 255 0.16 -0.26 -22.80
C GLN A 255 0.32 -0.67 -21.33
N GLU A 256 0.78 -1.91 -21.13
CA GLU A 256 1.09 -2.40 -19.79
C GLU A 256 2.09 -1.48 -19.09
N MET A 257 1.81 -1.18 -17.83
CA MET A 257 2.74 -0.46 -16.97
C MET A 257 4.07 -1.23 -16.85
N THR A 258 5.18 -0.52 -17.04
CA THR A 258 6.51 -1.11 -16.87
C THR A 258 6.86 -1.24 -15.38
N PRO A 259 7.72 -2.20 -14.98
CA PRO A 259 8.18 -2.29 -13.60
C PRO A 259 9.01 -1.07 -13.17
N VAL A 260 9.64 -0.37 -14.12
CA VAL A 260 10.37 0.88 -13.86
C VAL A 260 9.41 1.98 -13.42
N ASP A 261 8.33 2.17 -14.17
CA ASP A 261 7.28 3.16 -13.87
C ASP A 261 6.63 2.85 -12.52
N PHE A 262 6.29 1.60 -12.28
CA PHE A 262 5.78 1.12 -11.00
C PHE A 262 6.73 1.45 -9.84
N HIS A 263 8.00 1.08 -9.97
CA HIS A 263 9.02 1.27 -8.95
C HIS A 263 9.23 2.76 -8.61
N LYS A 264 9.40 3.60 -9.64
CA LYS A 264 9.63 5.04 -9.49
C LYS A 264 8.39 5.73 -8.91
N THR A 265 7.19 5.35 -9.35
CA THR A 265 5.93 5.94 -8.87
C THR A 265 5.71 5.64 -7.39
N LEU A 266 5.93 4.40 -6.95
CA LEU A 266 5.81 4.04 -5.53
C LEU A 266 6.75 4.87 -4.64
N ILE A 267 8.03 4.96 -5.02
CA ILE A 267 9.02 5.70 -4.24
C ILE A 267 8.70 7.20 -4.24
N GLY A 268 8.53 7.81 -5.41
CA GLY A 268 8.34 9.25 -5.52
C GLY A 268 6.99 9.76 -5.02
N TRP A 269 5.90 9.01 -5.17
CA TRP A 269 4.56 9.47 -4.78
C TRP A 269 4.17 9.01 -3.37
N MET A 270 4.29 7.71 -3.08
CA MET A 270 3.91 7.18 -1.78
C MET A 270 5.03 7.31 -0.74
N GLY A 271 6.29 7.17 -1.16
CA GLY A 271 7.45 7.33 -0.28
C GLY A 271 7.70 8.79 0.04
N ASP A 272 8.05 9.58 -0.97
CA ASP A 272 8.52 10.96 -0.78
C ASP A 272 7.38 11.94 -0.51
N GLN A 273 6.28 11.85 -1.28
CA GLN A 273 5.14 12.76 -1.13
C GLN A 273 4.09 12.29 -0.12
N ARG A 274 4.22 11.07 0.42
CA ARG A 274 3.32 10.50 1.43
C ARG A 274 1.85 10.52 0.99
N LYS A 275 1.60 10.26 -0.30
CA LYS A 275 0.24 10.18 -0.86
C LYS A 275 -0.10 8.76 -1.30
N GLY A 276 -1.33 8.35 -1.01
CA GLY A 276 -1.90 7.13 -1.60
C GLY A 276 -2.13 7.31 -3.10
N MET A 277 -2.45 6.23 -3.80
CA MET A 277 -2.80 6.27 -5.23
C MET A 277 -3.71 5.09 -5.58
N VAL A 278 -4.46 5.23 -6.66
CA VAL A 278 -5.34 4.17 -7.16
C VAL A 278 -4.56 3.23 -8.05
N PHE A 279 -4.68 1.94 -7.78
CA PHE A 279 -4.17 0.86 -8.61
C PHE A 279 -5.31 0.25 -9.39
N THR A 280 -5.15 0.16 -10.70
CA THR A 280 -6.17 -0.41 -11.58
C THR A 280 -5.69 -1.73 -12.15
N PHE A 281 -6.49 -2.78 -11.97
CA PHE A 281 -6.20 -4.15 -12.38
C PHE A 281 -7.20 -4.63 -13.42
N ARG A 282 -6.72 -5.49 -14.33
CA ARG A 282 -7.59 -6.36 -15.14
C ARG A 282 -7.72 -7.70 -14.43
N LEU A 283 -8.95 -8.18 -14.23
CA LEU A 283 -9.20 -9.47 -13.58
C LEU A 283 -9.34 -10.58 -14.61
N ILE A 284 -10.50 -10.63 -15.26
CA ILE A 284 -10.87 -11.65 -16.24
C ILE A 284 -11.63 -10.94 -17.35
N GLY A 285 -11.29 -11.21 -18.61
CA GLY A 285 -11.91 -10.52 -19.75
C GLY A 285 -11.75 -9.00 -19.68
N GLU A 286 -12.86 -8.27 -19.71
CA GLU A 286 -12.91 -6.81 -19.67
C GLU A 286 -13.08 -6.25 -18.24
N GLU A 287 -13.03 -7.10 -17.21
CA GLU A 287 -13.22 -6.67 -15.82
C GLU A 287 -12.09 -5.76 -15.34
N VAL A 288 -12.45 -4.53 -14.97
CA VAL A 288 -11.54 -3.52 -14.42
C VAL A 288 -11.90 -3.25 -12.97
N TRP A 289 -10.89 -3.31 -12.09
CA TRP A 289 -11.05 -3.00 -10.68
C TRP A 289 -10.01 -2.02 -10.18
N SER A 290 -10.47 -1.03 -9.42
CA SER A 290 -9.64 0.01 -8.81
C SER A 290 -9.55 -0.18 -7.30
N TYR A 291 -8.33 -0.11 -6.76
CA TYR A 291 -8.07 -0.20 -5.33
C TYR A 291 -7.16 0.93 -4.87
N PRO A 292 -7.51 1.66 -3.80
CA PRO A 292 -6.62 2.67 -3.24
C PRO A 292 -5.52 2.01 -2.40
N ALA A 293 -4.28 2.23 -2.79
CA ALA A 293 -3.09 1.80 -2.08
C ALA A 293 -2.62 2.86 -1.09
N PHE A 294 -2.16 2.43 0.09
CA PHE A 294 -1.77 3.35 1.15
C PHE A 294 -0.40 3.06 1.76
N LYS A 295 0.18 1.88 1.55
CA LYS A 295 1.49 1.53 2.06
C LYS A 295 2.24 0.67 1.06
N TYR A 296 3.56 0.83 1.00
CA TYR A 296 4.45 -0.13 0.37
C TYR A 296 5.71 -0.36 1.19
N GLU A 297 6.30 -1.53 0.99
CA GLU A 297 7.63 -1.89 1.46
C GLU A 297 8.33 -2.62 0.32
N LEU A 298 9.59 -2.31 0.04
CA LEU A 298 10.38 -3.01 -0.96
C LEU A 298 11.78 -3.29 -0.46
N VAL A 299 12.33 -4.40 -0.94
CA VAL A 299 13.73 -4.77 -0.78
C VAL A 299 14.30 -5.14 -2.15
N MET A 300 15.54 -4.74 -2.40
CA MET A 300 16.24 -5.00 -3.64
C MET A 300 17.61 -5.63 -3.39
N GLY A 301 18.09 -6.41 -4.34
CA GLY A 301 19.39 -7.06 -4.27
C GLY A 301 19.90 -7.41 -5.66
N PRO A 302 21.22 -7.58 -5.82
CA PRO A 302 21.79 -7.87 -7.14
C PRO A 302 21.39 -9.25 -7.66
N ASP A 303 21.40 -9.41 -8.97
CA ASP A 303 21.35 -10.72 -9.62
C ASP A 303 22.69 -11.46 -9.41
N ALA A 304 22.60 -12.77 -9.14
CA ALA A 304 23.77 -13.58 -8.83
C ALA A 304 24.74 -13.68 -10.01
N ALA A 305 24.26 -13.65 -11.25
CA ALA A 305 25.07 -13.83 -12.46
C ALA A 305 25.22 -12.54 -13.28
N ARG A 306 24.14 -11.75 -13.40
CA ARG A 306 24.09 -10.56 -14.28
C ARG A 306 24.42 -9.28 -13.50
N PRO A 307 25.58 -8.62 -13.75
CA PRO A 307 26.04 -7.50 -12.93
C PRO A 307 25.15 -6.25 -13.00
N ASP A 308 24.43 -6.06 -14.10
CA ASP A 308 23.55 -4.89 -14.32
C ASP A 308 22.09 -5.18 -14.00
N VAL A 309 21.79 -6.27 -13.30
CA VAL A 309 20.41 -6.65 -12.96
C VAL A 309 20.22 -6.67 -11.45
N TRP A 310 19.11 -6.09 -11.01
CA TRP A 310 18.66 -6.09 -9.62
C TRP A 310 17.30 -6.75 -9.51
N HIS A 311 17.14 -7.65 -8.56
CA HIS A 311 15.85 -8.22 -8.20
C HIS A 311 15.20 -7.38 -7.13
N VAL A 312 13.90 -7.14 -7.27
CA VAL A 312 13.12 -6.36 -6.33
C VAL A 312 11.91 -7.17 -5.90
N ARG A 313 11.70 -7.23 -4.59
CA ARG A 313 10.47 -7.72 -3.98
C ARG A 313 9.78 -6.55 -3.31
N THR A 314 8.58 -6.23 -3.79
CA THR A 314 7.74 -5.15 -3.27
C THR A 314 6.46 -5.75 -2.68
N VAL A 315 6.03 -5.25 -1.54
CA VAL A 315 4.73 -5.51 -0.93
C VAL A 315 3.95 -4.21 -0.94
N VAL A 316 2.70 -4.25 -1.40
CA VAL A 316 1.79 -3.09 -1.42
C VAL A 316 0.51 -3.45 -0.66
N TRP A 317 0.04 -2.54 0.19
CA TRP A 317 -1.23 -2.69 0.90
C TRP A 317 -2.28 -1.76 0.31
N PHE A 318 -3.45 -2.35 0.08
CA PHE A 318 -4.68 -1.68 -0.35
C PHE A 318 -5.73 -1.78 0.73
N VAL A 319 -6.83 -1.05 0.58
CA VAL A 319 -8.05 -1.33 1.34
C VAL A 319 -9.08 -2.07 0.51
N ASP A 320 -9.86 -2.89 1.21
CA ASP A 320 -10.83 -3.81 0.61
C ASP A 320 -12.10 -3.10 0.13
N ASN A 321 -12.67 -3.60 -0.96
CA ASN A 321 -13.90 -3.14 -1.59
C ASN A 321 -15.08 -4.12 -1.44
N ASP A 322 -14.86 -5.25 -0.75
CA ASP A 322 -15.86 -6.28 -0.46
C ASP A 322 -16.15 -6.34 1.04
N VAL A 323 -16.26 -5.18 1.68
CA VAL A 323 -16.81 -5.04 3.04
C VAL A 323 -18.29 -4.63 2.96
N PRO A 324 -19.10 -4.85 4.01
CA PRO A 324 -20.41 -4.22 4.10
C PRO A 324 -20.28 -2.71 3.85
N ALA A 325 -21.18 -2.12 3.06
CA ALA A 325 -21.11 -0.68 2.73
C ALA A 325 -21.19 0.25 3.97
N THR A 326 -21.63 -0.27 5.11
CA THR A 326 -21.66 0.42 6.41
C THR A 326 -20.40 0.23 7.25
N PHE A 327 -19.44 -0.58 6.80
CA PHE A 327 -18.17 -0.80 7.49
C PHE A 327 -17.42 0.52 7.70
N VAL A 328 -16.79 0.66 8.86
CA VAL A 328 -15.98 1.83 9.22
C VAL A 328 -14.54 1.40 9.47
N GLY A 329 -13.58 2.12 8.89
CA GLY A 329 -12.15 1.83 8.86
C GLY A 329 -11.70 1.31 7.49
N GLY A 330 -10.43 0.92 7.39
CA GLY A 330 -9.92 0.22 6.22
C GLY A 330 -9.35 -1.15 6.57
N ARG A 331 -9.92 -2.18 5.94
CA ARG A 331 -9.49 -3.57 6.00
C ARG A 331 -8.40 -3.77 4.93
N PRO A 332 -7.18 -4.18 5.31
CA PRO A 332 -6.13 -4.47 4.34
C PRO A 332 -6.57 -5.55 3.34
N TRP A 333 -6.27 -5.31 2.06
CA TRP A 333 -6.54 -6.23 0.95
C TRP A 333 -5.25 -6.48 0.14
N PRO A 334 -5.06 -7.67 -0.45
CA PRO A 334 -5.93 -8.86 -0.41
C PRO A 334 -5.89 -9.62 0.92
N ALA A 335 -4.91 -9.31 1.77
CA ALA A 335 -4.72 -9.87 3.09
C ALA A 335 -3.93 -8.87 3.97
N PRO A 336 -3.85 -9.07 5.30
CA PRO A 336 -3.03 -8.24 6.20
C PRO A 336 -1.56 -8.14 5.80
N GLU A 337 -1.03 -9.15 5.11
CA GLU A 337 0.36 -9.21 4.64
C GLU A 337 0.61 -8.39 3.37
N GLY A 338 -0.44 -7.85 2.75
CA GLY A 338 -0.37 -7.09 1.51
C GLY A 338 -0.14 -7.96 0.27
N LYS A 339 -0.02 -7.30 -0.87
CA LYS A 339 0.20 -7.94 -2.17
C LYS A 339 1.65 -7.85 -2.59
N VAL A 340 2.22 -8.99 -2.93
CA VAL A 340 3.58 -9.11 -3.45
C VAL A 340 3.63 -8.79 -4.94
N PHE A 341 4.65 -8.03 -5.34
CA PHE A 341 5.12 -7.83 -6.70
C PHE A 341 6.61 -8.09 -6.77
N GLU A 342 7.04 -8.92 -7.71
CA GLU A 342 8.45 -9.20 -7.95
C GLU A 342 8.82 -8.83 -9.38
N TYR A 343 9.98 -8.21 -9.54
CA TYR A 343 10.48 -7.72 -10.83
C TYR A 343 11.99 -7.54 -10.80
N SER A 344 12.59 -7.46 -11.98
CA SER A 344 13.97 -7.10 -12.20
C SER A 344 14.08 -5.67 -12.70
N LEU A 345 15.12 -4.96 -12.26
CA LEU A 345 15.53 -3.66 -12.75
C LEU A 345 16.89 -3.76 -13.43
N PHE A 346 17.10 -2.98 -14.48
CA PHE A 346 18.36 -2.90 -15.22
C PHE A 346 19.11 -1.61 -14.87
N GLY A 347 20.42 -1.71 -14.68
CA GLY A 347 21.28 -0.61 -14.26
C GLY A 347 21.19 -0.29 -12.77
N ASP A 348 21.33 0.98 -12.41
CA ASP A 348 21.19 1.45 -11.02
C ASP A 348 19.73 1.32 -10.56
N PRO A 349 19.40 0.52 -9.53
CA PRO A 349 18.02 0.33 -9.10
C PRO A 349 17.40 1.61 -8.51
N ARG A 350 18.19 2.64 -8.17
CA ARG A 350 17.69 3.95 -7.73
C ARG A 350 17.33 4.85 -8.91
N ASN A 351 17.85 4.56 -10.10
CA ASN A 351 17.47 5.22 -11.34
C ASN A 351 17.57 4.23 -12.52
N PRO A 352 16.67 3.23 -12.56
CA PRO A 352 16.80 2.13 -13.51
C PRO A 352 16.54 2.59 -14.94
N SER A 353 17.28 1.99 -15.87
CA SER A 353 17.16 2.25 -17.32
C SER A 353 16.13 1.35 -18.01
N GLY A 354 15.75 0.25 -17.34
CA GLY A 354 14.78 -0.73 -17.83
C GLY A 354 14.40 -1.72 -16.74
N GLY A 355 13.54 -2.68 -17.06
CA GLY A 355 13.17 -3.73 -16.13
C GLY A 355 12.18 -4.72 -16.72
N GLU A 356 12.02 -5.85 -16.05
CA GLU A 356 11.14 -6.94 -16.45
C GLU A 356 10.34 -7.44 -15.25
N TRP A 357 9.04 -7.69 -15.45
CA TRP A 357 8.19 -8.27 -14.41
C TRP A 357 8.57 -9.74 -14.14
N GLY A 358 8.60 -10.12 -12.87
CA GLY A 358 8.91 -11.47 -12.42
C GLY A 358 7.69 -12.40 -12.36
N PRO A 359 7.89 -13.68 -11.98
CA PRO A 359 6.85 -14.71 -11.99
C PRO A 359 5.73 -14.49 -10.96
N HIS A 360 5.96 -13.73 -9.89
CA HIS A 360 4.92 -13.37 -8.91
C HIS A 360 4.12 -12.13 -9.30
N ALA A 361 4.44 -11.56 -10.45
CA ALA A 361 3.66 -10.56 -11.15
C ALA A 361 3.35 -11.15 -12.54
N THR A 362 2.56 -12.21 -12.68
CA THR A 362 2.17 -12.74 -14.00
C THR A 362 1.17 -11.80 -14.69
N PRO A 363 1.11 -11.75 -16.03
CA PRO A 363 -0.04 -11.19 -16.72
C PRO A 363 -1.28 -12.02 -16.35
N GLY A 364 -2.35 -11.38 -15.90
CA GLY A 364 -3.56 -12.08 -15.47
C GLY A 364 -4.26 -11.39 -14.30
N GLY A 365 -5.33 -12.02 -13.82
CA GLY A 365 -6.22 -11.41 -12.83
C GLY A 365 -5.51 -10.99 -11.56
N PHE A 366 -5.52 -9.70 -11.29
CA PHE A 366 -4.77 -9.08 -10.19
C PHE A 366 -3.25 -9.32 -10.21
N GLY A 367 -2.65 -9.83 -11.27
CA GLY A 367 -1.21 -10.11 -11.31
C GLY A 367 -0.37 -8.84 -11.32
N ARG A 368 -0.72 -7.88 -12.18
CA ARG A 368 -0.05 -6.57 -12.35
C ARG A 368 -1.11 -5.47 -12.46
N PRO A 369 -0.85 -4.25 -11.94
CA PRO A 369 -1.66 -3.11 -12.30
C PRO A 369 -1.34 -2.74 -13.75
N TYR A 370 -2.34 -2.38 -14.54
CA TYR A 370 -2.09 -1.81 -15.86
C TYR A 370 -1.99 -0.29 -15.81
N MET A 371 -2.52 0.33 -14.76
CA MET A 371 -2.49 1.78 -14.54
C MET A 371 -2.40 2.10 -13.05
N LEU A 372 -1.60 3.12 -12.74
CA LEU A 372 -1.60 3.83 -11.46
C LEU A 372 -2.02 5.26 -11.70
N TRP A 373 -2.86 5.81 -10.84
CA TRP A 373 -3.30 7.19 -10.99
C TRP A 373 -3.67 7.82 -9.65
N TYR A 374 -3.71 9.15 -9.62
CA TYR A 374 -4.20 9.90 -8.49
C TYR A 374 -5.30 10.87 -8.93
N PRO A 375 -6.45 10.93 -8.23
CA PRO A 375 -7.54 11.81 -8.62
C PRO A 375 -7.17 13.30 -8.42
N ASP A 376 -7.61 14.14 -9.34
CA ASP A 376 -7.62 15.60 -9.21
C ASP A 376 -8.99 16.06 -8.71
N PRO A 377 -9.16 16.43 -7.43
CA PRO A 377 -10.46 16.87 -6.91
C PRO A 377 -10.94 18.20 -7.51
N GLN A 378 -10.10 18.90 -8.28
CA GLN A 378 -10.45 20.19 -8.91
C GLN A 378 -10.88 20.04 -10.36
N ARG A 379 -10.75 18.85 -10.96
CA ARG A 379 -11.05 18.61 -12.38
C ARG A 379 -11.91 17.37 -12.57
N ARG A 380 -12.80 17.45 -13.56
CA ARG A 380 -13.75 16.39 -13.89
C ARG A 380 -13.43 15.84 -15.28
N ASN A 381 -13.73 14.58 -15.52
CA ASN A 381 -13.72 14.02 -16.87
C ASN A 381 -14.92 14.58 -17.65
N GLU A 382 -14.67 15.45 -18.63
CA GLU A 382 -15.70 16.12 -19.41
C GLU A 382 -16.15 15.32 -20.66
N GLY A 383 -15.36 14.33 -21.09
CA GLY A 383 -15.61 13.56 -22.32
C GLY A 383 -16.78 12.57 -22.22
N ARG A 384 -17.25 12.25 -21.01
CA ARG A 384 -18.43 11.43 -20.74
C ARG A 384 -19.05 11.90 -19.44
N GLN A 385 -20.38 12.00 -19.40
CA GLN A 385 -21.08 12.30 -18.17
C GLN A 385 -21.09 11.07 -17.26
N LEU A 386 -20.22 11.08 -16.25
CA LEU A 386 -20.03 9.96 -15.32
C LEU A 386 -20.74 10.19 -13.97
N THR A 387 -21.32 11.36 -13.72
CA THR A 387 -22.08 11.64 -12.49
C THR A 387 -23.42 12.26 -12.88
N PRO A 388 -24.47 12.13 -12.04
CA PRO A 388 -25.70 12.89 -12.28
C PRO A 388 -25.40 14.39 -12.36
N PRO A 389 -25.84 15.12 -13.41
CA PRO A 389 -25.53 16.55 -13.59
C PRO A 389 -25.99 17.44 -12.44
N ALA A 390 -27.07 17.05 -11.76
CA ALA A 390 -27.65 17.79 -10.64
C ALA A 390 -27.14 17.33 -9.27
N LEU A 391 -26.15 16.42 -9.23
CA LEU A 391 -25.44 16.08 -8.00
C LEU A 391 -24.52 17.24 -7.64
N ASP A 392 -24.71 17.84 -6.46
CA ASP A 392 -23.99 19.01 -5.99
C ASP A 392 -23.10 18.63 -4.80
N TYR A 393 -21.80 18.87 -4.93
CA TYR A 393 -20.83 18.53 -3.91
C TYR A 393 -20.98 19.31 -2.61
N ALA A 394 -21.42 20.57 -2.65
CA ALA A 394 -21.68 21.33 -1.43
C ALA A 394 -22.87 20.72 -0.66
N VAL A 395 -23.90 20.22 -1.35
CA VAL A 395 -24.99 19.46 -0.72
C VAL A 395 -24.47 18.15 -0.14
N ILE A 396 -23.63 17.40 -0.86
CA ILE A 396 -23.00 16.18 -0.33
C ILE A 396 -22.18 16.47 0.93
N GLN A 397 -21.38 17.54 0.93
CA GLN A 397 -20.57 17.94 2.08
C GLN A 397 -21.42 18.33 3.29
N ARG A 398 -22.63 18.88 3.10
CA ARG A 398 -23.60 19.09 4.19
C ARG A 398 -24.15 17.78 4.75
N ILE A 399 -24.20 16.72 3.93
CA ILE A 399 -24.63 15.39 4.34
C ILE A 399 -23.54 14.68 5.14
N VAL A 400 -22.28 14.77 4.70
CA VAL A 400 -21.16 13.96 5.25
C VAL A 400 -20.36 14.66 6.36
N LYS A 401 -20.30 16.01 6.38
CA LYS A 401 -19.58 16.71 7.45
C LYS A 401 -20.43 16.79 8.71
N SER A 402 -19.80 16.53 9.86
CA SER A 402 -20.39 16.88 11.15
C SER A 402 -20.56 18.40 11.23
N PRO A 403 -21.66 18.92 11.83
CA PRO A 403 -21.72 20.32 12.19
C PRO A 403 -20.58 20.59 13.18
N SER A 404 -19.70 21.51 12.79
CA SER A 404 -18.62 22.07 13.62
C SER A 404 -19.15 22.70 14.90
#